data_AF-A0A0A1SUX2-F1
#
_entry.id   AF-A0A0A1SUX2-F1
#
_cell.length_a   1.000
_cell.length_b   1.000
_cell.length_c   1.000
_cell.angle_alpha   90.00
_cell.angle_beta   90.00
_cell.angle_gamma   90.00
#
_symmetry.space_group_name_H-M   'P 1'
#
loop_
_entity.id
_entity.type
_entity.pdbx_description
1 polymer ?
#
loop_
_entity_poly.entity_id
_entity_poly.type
_entity_poly.pdbx_seq_one_letter_code
_entity_poly.pdbx_strand_id
1 'polypeptide(L)'
;MSSSNEYPPAVPSKFSPSGEVQPFAGNTVVAHIPPTSPILGALTQLYAFISQQIALNTKVALLPPSSWHMTVIEGVVNEDRDPAKWPQGRCRAPVHDFTETFADILKDLNQSLVEDGLGAPYLMRVVGFQPLTTDLRISISTKISSLISIST
;
A
#
# COMPACT_ATOMS: atom_id res chain seq x y z
N MET A 1 -9.32 8.99 -31.52
CA MET A 1 -7.91 8.54 -31.52
C MET A 1 -7.43 8.63 -30.08
N SER A 2 -7.37 7.51 -29.36
CA SER A 2 -6.82 7.49 -28.00
C SER A 2 -5.31 7.56 -28.13
N SER A 3 -4.70 8.69 -27.76
CA SER A 3 -3.25 8.78 -27.59
C SER A 3 -2.86 7.77 -26.51
N SER A 4 -2.26 6.64 -26.92
CA SER A 4 -1.66 5.72 -25.97
C SER A 4 -0.56 6.46 -25.24
N ASN A 5 -0.73 6.73 -23.95
CA ASN A 5 0.32 7.31 -23.15
C ASN A 5 1.52 6.35 -23.17
N GLU A 6 2.70 6.83 -23.54
CA GLU A 6 3.91 6.00 -23.68
C GLU A 6 4.29 5.33 -22.35
N TYR A 7 3.92 5.96 -21.23
CA TYR A 7 4.22 5.52 -19.88
C TYR A 7 2.96 5.32 -19.02
N PRO A 8 3.02 4.45 -17.98
CA PRO A 8 1.99 4.34 -16.96
C PRO A 8 1.71 5.67 -16.24
N PRO A 9 0.52 5.85 -15.63
CA PRO A 9 0.16 7.11 -14.93
C PRO A 9 1.13 7.54 -13.82
N ALA A 10 1.89 6.61 -13.25
CA ALA A 10 2.87 6.87 -12.20
C ALA A 10 4.20 7.44 -12.72
N VAL A 11 4.38 7.59 -14.03
CA VAL A 11 5.59 8.14 -14.66
C VAL A 11 5.20 9.42 -15.42
N PRO A 12 5.93 10.54 -15.26
CA PRO A 12 7.19 10.71 -14.53
C PRO A 12 7.01 11.09 -13.04
N SER A 13 5.81 10.93 -12.47
CA SER A 13 5.46 11.50 -11.16
C SER A 13 6.06 10.76 -9.96
N LYS A 14 5.74 9.47 -9.79
CA LYS A 14 6.28 8.60 -8.72
C LYS A 14 7.60 7.95 -9.11
N PHE A 15 7.79 7.74 -10.40
CA PHE A 15 8.99 7.14 -10.97
C PHE A 15 9.44 7.95 -12.18
N SER A 16 10.75 8.09 -12.37
CA SER A 16 11.30 8.59 -13.64
C SER A 16 11.07 7.58 -14.78
N PRO A 17 11.21 7.99 -16.05
CA PRO A 17 11.26 7.05 -17.17
C PRO A 17 12.37 5.99 -17.06
N SER A 18 13.43 6.27 -16.29
CA SER A 18 14.50 5.30 -15.98
C SER A 18 14.17 4.36 -14.82
N GLY A 19 13.00 4.50 -14.18
CA GLY A 19 12.55 3.66 -13.06
C GLY A 19 13.04 4.10 -11.67
N GLU A 20 13.65 5.28 -11.55
CA GLU A 20 14.09 5.83 -10.28
C GLU A 20 12.91 6.40 -9.49
N VAL A 21 12.84 6.10 -8.19
CA VAL A 21 11.83 6.65 -7.29
C VAL A 21 11.98 8.16 -7.19
N GLN A 22 10.88 8.88 -7.36
CA GLN A 22 10.80 10.34 -7.21
C GLN A 22 10.16 10.72 -5.87
N PRO A 23 10.46 11.92 -5.33
CA PRO A 23 9.73 12.44 -4.17
C PRO A 23 8.22 12.48 -4.46
N PHE A 24 7.45 11.78 -3.63
CA PHE A 24 5.99 11.71 -3.73
C PHE A 24 5.42 11.73 -2.31
N ALA A 25 5.25 12.93 -1.76
CA ALA A 25 5.05 13.11 -0.33
C ALA A 25 3.59 12.88 0.06
N GLY A 26 3.38 12.01 1.03
CA GLY A 26 2.07 11.65 1.54
C GLY A 26 2.13 11.04 2.94
N ASN A 27 0.98 10.62 3.44
CA ASN A 27 0.88 9.75 4.61
C ASN A 27 0.07 8.49 4.28
N THR A 28 0.27 7.45 5.06
CA THR A 28 -0.37 6.14 4.88
C THR A 28 -0.19 5.31 6.15
N VAL A 29 -1.06 4.32 6.36
CA VAL A 29 -0.88 3.29 7.39
C VAL A 29 -0.46 2.00 6.70
N VAL A 30 0.68 1.46 7.10
CA VAL A 30 1.28 0.30 6.45
C VAL A 30 1.62 -0.78 7.47
N ALA A 31 1.52 -2.05 7.05
CA ALA A 31 2.05 -3.19 7.76
C ALA A 31 3.28 -3.72 7.03
N HIS A 32 4.47 -3.45 7.57
CA HIS A 32 5.72 -3.99 7.03
C HIS A 32 5.75 -5.51 7.16
N ILE A 33 6.38 -6.18 6.20
CA ILE A 33 6.55 -7.63 6.25
C ILE A 33 7.60 -7.95 7.32
N PRO A 34 7.27 -8.68 8.40
CA PRO A 34 8.25 -8.98 9.44
C PRO A 34 9.30 -9.97 8.90
N PRO A 35 10.55 -9.92 9.40
CA PRO A 35 11.61 -10.85 8.99
C PRO A 35 11.28 -12.33 9.20
N THR A 36 10.39 -12.63 10.15
CA THR A 36 9.90 -13.97 10.47
C THR A 36 8.77 -14.44 9.54
N SER A 37 8.32 -13.60 8.61
CA SER A 37 7.19 -13.93 7.74
C SER A 37 7.54 -15.06 6.77
N PRO A 38 6.73 -16.12 6.65
CA PRO A 38 6.99 -17.23 5.74
C PRO A 38 6.96 -16.81 4.26
N ILE A 39 6.34 -15.67 3.91
CA ILE A 39 6.30 -15.17 2.53
C ILE A 39 7.64 -14.58 2.08
N LEU A 40 8.51 -14.18 3.00
CA LEU A 40 9.68 -13.37 2.69
C LEU A 40 10.66 -14.10 1.76
N GLY A 41 10.82 -15.42 1.93
CA GLY A 41 11.64 -16.25 1.06
C GLY A 41 11.14 -16.26 -0.39
N ALA A 42 9.83 -16.37 -0.59
CA ALA A 42 9.22 -16.35 -1.92
C ALA A 42 9.35 -14.97 -2.59
N LEU A 43 9.11 -13.87 -1.83
CA LEU A 43 9.28 -12.51 -2.34
C LEU A 43 10.73 -12.22 -2.73
N THR A 44 11.69 -12.69 -1.94
CA THR A 44 13.13 -12.52 -2.23
C THR A 44 13.52 -13.25 -3.51
N GLN A 45 13.03 -14.48 -3.71
CA GLN A 45 13.27 -15.23 -4.95
C GLN A 45 12.64 -14.54 -6.16
N LEU A 46 11.41 -14.05 -6.04
CA LEU A 46 10.73 -13.31 -7.11
C LEU A 46 11.48 -12.02 -7.46
N TYR A 47 11.92 -11.27 -6.45
CA TYR A 47 12.70 -10.04 -6.63
C TYR A 47 14.01 -10.33 -7.36
N ALA A 48 14.76 -11.34 -6.91
CA ALA A 48 16.01 -11.75 -7.55
C ALA A 48 15.78 -12.20 -9.00
N PHE A 49 14.74 -12.98 -9.26
CA PHE A 49 14.36 -13.40 -10.60
C PHE A 49 14.10 -12.19 -11.50
N ILE A 50 13.22 -11.26 -11.11
CA ILE A 50 12.89 -10.08 -11.92
C ILE A 50 14.14 -9.22 -12.17
N SER A 51 14.98 -9.00 -11.16
CA SER A 51 16.18 -8.16 -11.28
C SER A 51 17.19 -8.68 -12.32
N GLN A 52 17.25 -10.00 -12.51
CA GLN A 52 18.18 -10.66 -13.44
C GLN A 52 17.63 -10.74 -14.87
N GLN A 53 16.33 -10.56 -15.07
CA GLN A 53 15.71 -10.64 -16.40
C GLN A 53 15.76 -9.27 -17.09
N ILE A 54 16.62 -9.12 -18.10
CA ILE A 54 16.79 -7.88 -18.88
C ILE A 54 15.45 -7.34 -19.45
N ALA A 55 14.59 -8.25 -19.89
CA ALA A 55 13.28 -7.89 -20.44
C ALA A 55 12.31 -7.31 -19.40
N LEU A 56 12.49 -7.65 -18.11
CA LEU A 56 11.59 -7.25 -17.03
C LEU A 56 12.17 -6.11 -16.18
N ASN A 57 13.48 -6.10 -15.93
CA ASN A 57 14.12 -5.09 -15.10
C ASN A 57 14.13 -3.68 -15.75
N THR A 58 13.89 -3.59 -17.06
CA THR A 58 13.69 -2.32 -17.79
C THR A 58 12.22 -1.89 -17.86
N LYS A 59 11.29 -2.72 -17.37
CA LYS A 59 9.84 -2.49 -17.41
C LYS A 59 9.21 -2.36 -16.04
N VAL A 60 9.92 -2.78 -14.99
CA VAL A 60 9.44 -2.79 -13.61
C VAL A 60 10.45 -2.06 -12.73
N ALA A 61 10.00 -1.02 -12.03
CA ALA A 61 10.77 -0.40 -10.96
C ALA A 61 10.68 -1.27 -9.69
N LEU A 62 11.79 -1.91 -9.31
CA LEU A 62 11.87 -2.74 -8.11
C LEU A 62 12.16 -1.88 -6.88
N LEU A 63 11.28 -1.95 -5.87
CA LEU A 63 11.45 -1.25 -4.60
C LEU A 63 12.29 -2.09 -3.61
N PRO A 64 13.13 -1.45 -2.78
CA PRO A 64 14.03 -2.16 -1.87
C PRO A 64 13.24 -3.04 -0.87
N PRO A 65 13.76 -4.22 -0.50
CA PRO A 65 13.08 -5.11 0.46
C PRO A 65 12.70 -4.47 1.80
N SER A 66 13.48 -3.48 2.25
CA SER A 66 13.18 -2.73 3.47
C SER A 66 11.90 -1.91 3.40
N SER A 67 11.39 -1.60 2.20
CA SER A 67 10.12 -0.89 2.02
C SER A 67 8.94 -1.81 1.74
N TRP A 68 9.10 -3.14 1.74
CA TRP A 68 7.98 -4.04 1.46
C TRP A 68 6.95 -4.01 2.58
N HIS A 69 5.72 -3.66 2.20
CA HIS A 69 4.60 -3.55 3.12
C HIS A 69 3.28 -3.85 2.41
N MET A 70 2.26 -4.04 3.22
CA MET A 70 0.86 -3.98 2.83
C MET A 70 0.31 -2.62 3.28
N THR A 71 -0.29 -1.87 2.36
CA THR A 71 -1.07 -0.68 2.73
C THR A 71 -2.35 -1.13 3.42
N VAL A 72 -2.58 -0.64 4.63
CA VAL A 72 -3.79 -0.91 5.43
C VAL A 72 -4.82 0.19 5.19
N ILE A 73 -4.37 1.44 5.24
CA ILE A 73 -5.21 2.63 5.01
C ILE A 73 -4.40 3.58 4.14
N GLU A 74 -4.96 3.95 2.99
CA GLU A 74 -4.42 5.02 2.17
C GLU A 74 -4.68 6.36 2.85
N GLY A 75 -3.66 7.22 2.90
CA GLY A 75 -3.80 8.59 3.35
C GLY A 75 -3.83 9.57 2.18
N VAL A 76 -3.39 10.79 2.44
CA VAL A 76 -3.37 11.87 1.44
C VAL A 76 -1.97 12.06 0.85
N VAL A 77 -1.91 12.56 -0.38
CA VAL A 77 -0.66 12.80 -1.12
C VAL A 77 -0.66 14.20 -1.73
N ASN A 78 0.51 14.85 -1.78
CA ASN A 78 0.63 16.23 -2.23
C ASN A 78 0.20 16.43 -3.69
N GLU A 79 0.44 15.43 -4.51
CA GLU A 79 0.29 15.46 -5.97
C GLU A 79 -1.16 15.22 -6.41
N ASP A 80 -2.00 14.66 -5.54
CA ASP A 80 -3.43 14.44 -5.79
C ASP A 80 -4.26 15.19 -4.76
N ARG A 81 -4.66 16.42 -5.11
CA ARG A 81 -5.46 17.32 -4.26
C ARG A 81 -6.96 17.24 -4.53
N ASP A 82 -7.45 16.10 -5.02
CA ASP A 82 -8.87 15.84 -5.21
C ASP A 82 -9.61 16.01 -3.86
N PRO A 83 -10.57 16.95 -3.75
CA PRO A 83 -11.38 17.12 -2.53
C PRO A 83 -12.13 15.85 -2.09
N ALA A 84 -12.38 14.89 -2.99
CA ALA A 84 -13.01 13.62 -2.64
C ALA A 84 -12.07 12.63 -1.94
N LYS A 85 -10.76 12.81 -2.07
CA LYS A 85 -9.71 11.96 -1.45
C LYS A 85 -9.06 12.61 -0.24
N TRP A 86 -9.41 13.87 0.03
CA TRP A 86 -8.92 14.64 1.15
C TRP A 86 -10.01 14.84 2.20
N PRO A 87 -9.63 15.02 3.48
CA PRO A 87 -10.55 15.51 4.50
C PRO A 87 -11.20 16.82 4.05
N GLN A 88 -12.48 16.98 4.38
CA GLN A 88 -13.28 18.11 3.94
C GLN A 88 -12.58 19.44 4.27
N GLY A 89 -12.41 20.29 3.25
CA GLY A 89 -11.79 21.61 3.38
C GLY A 89 -10.27 21.61 3.57
N ARG A 90 -9.59 20.46 3.54
CA ARG A 90 -8.14 20.34 3.78
C ARG A 90 -7.30 20.11 2.53
N CYS A 91 -7.89 19.98 1.35
CA CYS A 91 -7.18 19.65 0.11
C CYS A 91 -6.09 20.66 -0.32
N ARG A 92 -6.06 21.87 0.27
CA ARG A 92 -5.01 22.88 0.04
C ARG A 92 -3.94 22.96 1.14
N ALA A 93 -4.14 22.28 2.27
CA ALA A 93 -3.19 22.31 3.38
C ALA A 93 -1.95 21.44 3.09
N PRO A 94 -0.76 21.75 3.64
CA PRO A 94 0.36 20.82 3.65
C PRO A 94 -0.04 19.44 4.19
N VAL A 95 0.46 18.34 3.58
CA VAL A 95 0.19 16.97 4.06
C VAL A 95 0.57 16.80 5.53
N HIS A 96 1.70 17.39 5.94
CA HIS A 96 2.20 17.32 7.32
C HIS A 96 1.14 17.79 8.34
N ASP A 97 0.41 18.87 8.05
CA ASP A 97 -0.61 19.43 8.93
C ASP A 97 -1.77 18.44 9.16
N PHE A 98 -2.00 17.53 8.21
CA PHE A 98 -2.99 16.47 8.36
C PHE A 98 -2.42 15.20 9.00
N THR A 99 -1.12 14.94 8.90
CA THR A 99 -0.50 13.72 9.46
C THR A 99 -0.73 13.58 10.96
N GLU A 100 -0.61 14.66 11.74
CA GLU A 100 -0.86 14.63 13.19
C GLU A 100 -2.33 14.35 13.50
N THR A 101 -3.25 15.08 12.85
CA THR A 101 -4.69 14.85 13.01
C THR A 101 -5.09 13.44 12.62
N PHE A 102 -4.51 12.90 11.54
CA PHE A 102 -4.76 11.55 11.09
C PHE A 102 -4.28 10.52 12.11
N ALA A 103 -3.10 10.74 12.72
CA ALA A 103 -2.58 9.87 13.77
C ALA A 103 -3.49 9.84 15.00
N ASP A 104 -4.09 10.97 15.40
CA ASP A 104 -5.02 11.01 16.53
C ASP A 104 -6.33 10.27 16.22
N ILE A 105 -6.91 10.46 15.03
CA ILE A 105 -8.09 9.69 14.58
C ILE A 105 -7.81 8.18 14.61
N LEU A 106 -6.61 7.76 14.23
CA LEU A 106 -6.22 6.35 14.24
C LEU A 106 -6.08 5.79 15.67
N LYS A 107 -5.69 6.59 16.66
CA LYS A 107 -5.66 6.16 18.07
C LYS A 107 -7.07 5.89 18.58
N ASP A 108 -8.00 6.80 18.30
CA ASP A 108 -9.40 6.67 18.71
C ASP A 108 -10.06 5.47 18.02
N LEU A 109 -9.80 5.29 16.71
CA LEU A 109 -10.25 4.11 15.98
C LEU A 109 -9.70 2.82 16.60
N ASN A 110 -8.41 2.77 16.92
CA ASN A 110 -7.82 1.59 17.54
C ASN A 110 -8.44 1.29 18.91
N GLN A 111 -8.73 2.31 19.72
CA GLN A 111 -9.40 2.14 21.00
C GLN A 111 -10.80 1.53 20.83
N SER A 112 -11.60 2.06 19.90
CA SER A 112 -12.92 1.51 19.57
C SER A 112 -12.84 0.06 19.08
N LEU A 113 -11.88 -0.26 18.21
CA LEU A 113 -11.69 -1.64 17.73
C LEU A 113 -11.36 -2.60 18.87
N VAL A 114 -10.57 -2.18 19.85
CA VAL A 114 -10.28 -2.99 21.04
C VAL A 114 -11.53 -3.21 21.88
N GLU A 115 -12.31 -2.17 22.12
CA GLU A 115 -13.57 -2.23 22.89
C GLU A 115 -14.59 -3.17 22.23
N ASP A 116 -14.66 -3.16 20.90
CA ASP A 116 -15.54 -4.03 20.12
C ASP A 116 -15.01 -5.47 19.97
N GLY A 117 -13.85 -5.80 20.55
CA GLY A 117 -13.20 -7.11 20.42
C GLY A 117 -12.65 -7.40 19.02
N LEU A 118 -12.47 -6.35 18.21
CA LEU A 118 -11.93 -6.36 16.85
C LEU A 118 -10.47 -5.90 16.79
N GLY A 119 -9.80 -5.72 17.93
CA GLY A 119 -8.41 -5.29 18.02
C GLY A 119 -7.43 -6.30 17.41
N ALA A 120 -6.20 -5.85 17.19
CA ALA A 120 -5.08 -6.68 16.78
C ALA A 120 -4.81 -7.84 17.78
N PRO A 121 -4.19 -8.96 17.34
CA PRO A 121 -3.53 -9.17 16.05
C PRO A 121 -4.46 -9.62 14.92
N TYR A 122 -4.26 -9.06 13.73
CA TYR A 122 -4.91 -9.50 12.49
C TYR A 122 -4.04 -10.51 11.75
N LEU A 123 -4.63 -11.65 11.37
CA LEU A 123 -3.94 -12.69 10.60
C LEU A 123 -4.30 -12.57 9.12
N MET A 124 -3.28 -12.24 8.32
CA MET A 124 -3.38 -12.13 6.86
C MET A 124 -2.88 -13.40 6.18
N ARG A 125 -3.52 -13.75 5.06
CA ARG A 125 -3.10 -14.84 4.17
C ARG A 125 -3.06 -14.36 2.73
N VAL A 126 -2.00 -14.72 2.01
CA VAL A 126 -1.94 -14.58 0.55
C VAL A 126 -2.95 -15.52 -0.11
N VAL A 127 -3.81 -14.97 -0.95
CA VAL A 127 -4.84 -15.73 -1.68
C VAL A 127 -4.56 -15.83 -3.17
N GLY A 128 -3.66 -15.00 -3.70
CA GLY A 128 -3.26 -15.11 -5.10
C GLY A 128 -2.43 -13.93 -5.60
N PHE A 129 -2.17 -13.96 -6.90
CA PHE A 129 -1.50 -12.89 -7.64
C PHE A 129 -2.47 -12.35 -8.67
N GLN A 130 -2.52 -11.02 -8.79
CA GLN A 130 -3.29 -10.35 -9.82
C GLN A 130 -2.32 -9.52 -10.67
N PRO A 131 -2.07 -9.91 -11.93
CA PRO A 131 -1.37 -9.04 -12.86
C PRO A 131 -2.29 -7.85 -13.17
N LEU A 132 -1.77 -6.65 -13.01
CA LEU A 132 -2.41 -5.44 -13.46
C LEU A 132 -1.65 -4.93 -14.69
N THR A 133 -2.31 -4.10 -15.50
CA THR A 133 -1.73 -3.61 -16.76
C THR A 133 -0.46 -2.78 -16.56
N THR A 134 -0.27 -2.20 -15.37
CA THR A 134 0.84 -1.28 -15.04
C THR A 134 1.61 -1.67 -13.79
N ASP A 135 1.20 -2.72 -13.08
CA ASP A 135 1.70 -3.09 -11.76
C ASP A 135 1.41 -4.57 -11.44
N LEU A 136 2.01 -5.08 -10.36
CA LEU A 136 1.79 -6.42 -9.86
C LEU A 136 1.20 -6.35 -8.45
N ARG A 137 0.04 -6.98 -8.24
CA ARG A 137 -0.62 -7.02 -6.94
C ARG A 137 -0.58 -8.42 -6.33
N ILE A 138 -0.22 -8.49 -5.06
CA ILE A 138 -0.41 -9.69 -4.24
C ILE A 138 -1.74 -9.53 -3.52
N SER A 139 -2.68 -10.43 -3.79
CA SER A 139 -3.99 -10.43 -3.15
C SER A 139 -3.91 -11.15 -1.82
N ILE A 140 -4.49 -10.52 -0.80
CA ILE A 140 -4.46 -10.99 0.59
C ILE A 140 -5.87 -10.93 1.18
N SER A 141 -6.14 -11.77 2.18
CA SER A 141 -7.39 -11.74 2.94
C SER A 141 -7.12 -11.87 4.44
N THR A 142 -7.99 -11.25 5.24
CA THR A 142 -8.08 -11.51 6.68
C THR A 142 -8.83 -12.82 6.91
N LYS A 143 -8.37 -13.64 7.85
CA LYS A 143 -9.22 -14.68 8.43
C LYS A 143 -9.86 -14.11 9.68
N ILE A 144 -11.13 -13.70 9.60
CA ILE A 144 -11.92 -13.41 10.80
C ILE A 144 -12.32 -14.75 11.39
N SER A 145 -11.73 -15.14 12.52
CA SER A 145 -12.25 -16.26 13.31
C SER A 145 -13.53 -15.80 14.00
N SER A 146 -14.67 -15.95 13.35
CA SER A 146 -15.97 -15.76 13.99
C SER A 146 -16.19 -16.89 15.01
N LEU A 147 -15.84 -16.64 16.26
CA LEU A 147 -16.57 -17.20 17.41
C LEU A 147 -17.62 -16.17 17.83
N ILE A 148 -18.58 -15.90 16.95
CA ILE A 148 -19.88 -15.38 17.36
C ILE A 148 -20.84 -16.54 17.17
N SER A 149 -20.98 -17.36 18.21
CA SER A 149 -22.11 -18.28 18.32
C SER A 149 -23.32 -17.41 18.63
N ILE A 150 -24.10 -17.05 17.61
CA ILE A 150 -25.46 -16.58 17.83
C ILE A 150 -26.24 -17.84 18.23
N SER A 151 -26.39 -18.02 19.53
CA SER A 151 -27.40 -18.94 20.05
C SER A 151 -28.77 -18.31 19.78
N THR A 152 -29.63 -19.15 19.19
CA THR A 152 -31.02 -18.97 18.75
C THR A 152 -31.86 -17.95 19.51
#